data_AF-A0A7V6W655-F1
#
_entry.id   AF-A0A7V6W655-F1
#
_cell.length_a   1.000
_cell.length_b   1.000
_cell.length_c   1.000
_cell.angle_alpha   90.00
_cell.angle_beta   90.00
_cell.angle_gamma   90.00
#
_symmetry.space_group_name_H-M   'P 1'
#
loop_
_entity.id
_entity.type
_entity.pdbx_description
1 polymer ?
#
loop_
_entity_poly.entity_id
_entity_poly.type
_entity_poly.pdbx_seq_one_letter_code
_entity_poly.pdbx_strand_id
1 'polypeptide(L)' 'REKDPIVRFRNYLIKQDLATEKELDKIEAEVAKRMEDAVDFSMNSPEPDPAHVLDDVFYEG' A
#
# COMPACT_ATOMS: atom_id res chain seq x y z
N ARG A 1 9.08 -19.25 4.03
CA ARG A 1 7.60 -19.25 4.15
C ARG A 1 7.12 -19.51 5.59
N GLU A 2 7.69 -20.46 6.35
CA GLU A 2 7.23 -20.77 7.73
C GLU A 2 7.40 -19.65 8.79
N LYS A 3 8.23 -18.63 8.51
CA LYS A 3 8.48 -17.51 9.43
C LYS A 3 7.83 -16.20 8.98
N ASP A 4 6.89 -16.25 8.05
CA ASP A 4 6.19 -15.05 7.58
C ASP A 4 5.38 -14.43 8.73
N PRO A 5 5.70 -13.18 9.16
CA PRO A 5 5.00 -12.54 10.25
C PRO A 5 3.52 -12.27 9.93
N ILE A 6 3.18 -12.02 8.67
CA ILE A 6 1.82 -11.71 8.22
C ILE A 6 0.95 -12.96 8.37
N VAL A 7 1.42 -14.10 7.88
CA VAL A 7 0.70 -15.38 8.00
C VAL A 7 0.55 -15.80 9.46
N ARG A 8 1.59 -15.60 10.28
CA ARG A 8 1.52 -15.90 11.72
C ARG A 8 0.52 -15.01 12.44
N PHE A 9 0.46 -13.73 12.10
CA PHE A 9 -0.48 -12.80 12.70
C PHE A 9 -1.93 -13.06 12.24
N ARG A 10 -2.14 -13.36 10.95
CA ARG A 10 -3.45 -13.80 10.42
C ARG A 10 -4.00 -15.00 11.20
N ASN A 11 -3.16 -16.02 11.38
CA ASN A 11 -3.52 -17.21 12.15
C ASN A 11 -3.76 -16.92 13.64
N TYR A 12 -3.03 -15.98 14.22
CA TYR A 12 -3.25 -15.55 15.60
C TYR A 12 -4.62 -14.87 15.76
N LEU A 13 -4.97 -13.94 14.87
CA LEU A 13 -6.26 -13.23 14.91
C LEU A 13 -7.46 -14.18 14.82
N ILE A 14 -7.39 -15.16 13.92
CA ILE A 14 -8.44 -16.19 13.79
C ILE A 14 -8.51 -17.06 15.05
N LYS A 15 -7.36 -17.51 15.57
CA LYS A 15 -7.31 -18.35 16.78
C LYS A 15 -7.82 -17.65 18.04
N GLN A 16 -7.75 -16.32 18.09
CA GLN A 16 -8.24 -15.53 19.21
C GLN A 16 -9.68 -15.03 19.00
N ASP A 17 -10.35 -15.46 17.92
CA ASP A 17 -11.72 -15.02 17.56
C ASP A 17 -11.82 -13.47 17.40
N LEU A 18 -10.71 -12.84 17.01
CA LEU A 18 -10.60 -11.39 16.81
C LEU A 18 -10.98 -10.96 15.40
N ALA A 19 -10.92 -11.88 14.44
CA ALA A 19 -11.30 -11.66 13.05
C ALA A 19 -11.62 -12.99 12.36
N THR A 20 -12.53 -12.96 11.41
CA THR A 20 -12.86 -14.10 10.55
C THR A 20 -11.97 -14.13 9.30
N GLU A 21 -11.82 -15.31 8.69
CA GLU A 21 -11.08 -15.43 7.42
C GLU A 21 -11.64 -14.50 6.35
N LYS A 22 -12.98 -14.38 6.26
CA LYS A 22 -13.64 -13.51 5.28
C LYS A 22 -13.32 -12.03 5.46
N GLU A 23 -13.18 -11.56 6.69
CA GLU A 23 -12.82 -10.16 6.96
C GLU A 23 -11.37 -9.88 6.56
N LEU A 24 -10.47 -10.81 6.86
CA LEU A 24 -9.06 -10.70 6.48
C LEU A 24 -8.88 -10.76 4.96
N ASP A 25 -9.59 -11.67 4.28
CA ASP A 25 -9.56 -11.78 2.82
C ASP A 25 -10.15 -10.53 2.15
N LYS A 26 -11.19 -9.92 2.75
CA LYS A 26 -11.74 -8.65 2.27
C LYS A 26 -10.72 -7.52 2.37
N ILE A 27 -9.98 -7.43 3.48
CA ILE A 27 -8.92 -6.44 3.66
C ILE A 27 -7.83 -6.63 2.59
N GLU A 28 -7.40 -7.87 2.35
CA GLU A 28 -6.41 -8.16 1.30
C GLU A 28 -6.89 -7.72 -0.09
N ALA A 29 -8.16 -8.00 -0.43
CA ALA A 29 -8.75 -7.56 -1.69
C ALA A 29 -8.85 -6.03 -1.81
N GLU A 30 -9.24 -5.34 -0.74
CA GLU A 30 -9.30 -3.86 -0.72
C GLU A 30 -7.91 -3.25 -0.89
N VAL A 31 -6.88 -3.82 -0.25
CA VAL A 31 -5.49 -3.36 -0.40
C VAL A 31 -4.98 -3.61 -1.82
N ALA A 32 -5.25 -4.79 -2.40
CA ALA A 32 -4.88 -5.10 -3.76
C ALA A 32 -5.46 -4.09 -4.76
N LYS A 33 -6.74 -3.73 -4.59
CA LYS A 33 -7.39 -2.71 -5.40
C LYS A 33 -6.74 -1.33 -5.24
N ARG A 34 -6.44 -0.91 -4.01
CA ARG A 34 -5.75 0.37 -3.77
C ARG A 34 -4.37 0.42 -4.43
N MET A 35 -3.66 -0.71 -4.46
CA MET A 35 -2.37 -0.81 -5.14
C MET A 35 -2.52 -0.69 -6.65
N GLU A 36 -3.54 -1.31 -7.24
CA GLU A 36 -3.86 -1.17 -8.67
C GLU A 36 -4.18 0.29 -9.01
N ASP A 37 -5.07 0.94 -8.25
CA ASP A 37 -5.42 2.35 -8.43
C ASP A 37 -4.17 3.27 -8.31
N ALA A 38 -3.25 2.97 -7.39
CA ALA A 38 -2.01 3.73 -7.21
C ALA A 38 -1.03 3.54 -8.38
N VAL A 39 -0.93 2.33 -8.94
CA VAL A 39 -0.11 2.05 -10.12
C VAL A 39 -0.69 2.77 -11.34
N ASP A 40 -2.00 2.73 -11.51
CA ASP A 40 -2.68 3.43 -12.61
C ASP A 40 -2.50 4.94 -12.49
N PHE A 41 -2.60 5.51 -11.29
CA PHE A 41 -2.30 6.91 -11.06
C PHE A 41 -0.86 7.26 -11.44
N SER A 42 0.11 6.43 -11.01
CA SER A 42 1.52 6.67 -11.33
C SER A 42 1.80 6.62 -12.82
N MET A 43 1.15 5.71 -13.56
CA MET A 43 1.36 5.56 -15.02
C MET A 43 0.67 6.65 -15.83
N ASN A 44 -0.45 7.18 -15.34
CA ASN A 44 -1.22 8.24 -16.01
C ASN A 44 -0.83 9.65 -15.52
N SER A 45 0.06 9.75 -14.54
CA SER A 45 0.53 11.05 -14.05
C SER A 45 1.32 11.75 -15.15
N PRO A 46 1.06 13.03 -15.43
CA PRO A 46 1.85 13.80 -16.38
C PRO A 46 3.31 13.89 -15.89
N GLU A 47 4.22 13.94 -16.85
CA GLU A 47 5.63 14.26 -16.57
C GLU A 47 5.73 15.66 -15.92
N PRO A 48 6.66 15.85 -14.96
CA PRO A 48 6.89 17.16 -14.38
C PRO A 48 7.39 18.15 -15.44
N ASP A 49 6.99 19.42 -15.32
CA ASP A 49 7.47 20.47 -16.23
C ASP A 49 8.99 20.67 -16.05
N PRO A 50 9.78 20.61 -17.14
CA PRO A 50 11.21 20.90 -17.08
C PRO A 50 11.58 22.25 -16.46
N ALA A 51 10.66 23.22 -16.45
CA ALA A 51 10.86 24.51 -15.79
C ALA A 51 11.06 24.40 -14.27
N HIS A 52 10.51 23.34 -13.63
CA HIS A 52 10.60 23.09 -12.19
C HIS A 52 11.87 22.32 -11.78
N VAL A 53 12.82 22.09 -12.68
CA VAL A 53 14.05 21.32 -12.40
C VAL A 53 14.92 21.91 -11.28
N LEU A 54 14.88 23.23 -11.10
CA LEU A 54 15.67 23.94 -10.09
C LEU A 54 14.86 24.26 -8.82
N ASP A 55 13.58 23.89 -8.79
CA ASP A 55 12.76 24.04 -7.60
C ASP A 55 13.29 23.10 -6.50
N ASP A 56 13.13 23.50 -5.24
CA ASP A 56 13.60 22.75 -4.05
C ASP A 56 15.12 22.53 -3.91
N VAL A 57 15.96 23.16 -4.77
CA VAL A 57 17.42 23.07 -4.67
C VAL A 57 17.98 23.85 -3.46
N PHE A 58 17.34 24.98 -3.10
CA PHE A 58 17.69 25.75 -1.92
C PHE A 58 16.44 26.03 -1.07
N TYR A 59 16.60 25.94 0.25
CA TYR A 59 15.58 26.36 1.21
C TYR A 59 15.69 27.87 1.44
N GLU A 60 14.69 28.65 1.04
CA GLU A 60 14.56 30.05 1.44
C GLU A 60 13.96 30.09 2.85
N GLY A 61 14.81 30.37 3.85
CA GLY A 61 14.41 30.53 5.25
C GLY A 61 13.85 31.90 5.59
#